data_AF-A0A3B8UAP2-F1
#
_entry.id   AF-A0A3B8UAP2-F1
#
_cell.length_a   1.000
_cell.length_b   1.000
_cell.length_c   1.000
_cell.angle_alpha   90.00
_cell.angle_beta   90.00
_cell.angle_gamma   90.00
#
_symmetry.space_group_name_H-M   'P 1'
#
loop_
_entity.id
_entity.type
_entity.pdbx_description
1 polymer ?
#
loop_
_entity_poly.entity_id
_entity_poly.type
_entity_poly.pdbx_seq_one_letter_code
_entity_poly.pdbx_strand_id
1 'polypeptide(L)'
;MDDASFDASPDVLTATAQGRLRSIIERLERLEEDKQAVMTDMKEVFAEAKGEGYDVKVLRKVIRIRKQDKAKRQEEEAILDLYLSALGEV
;
A
#
# COMPACT_ATOMS: atom_id res chain seq x y z
N MET A 1 20.05 -45.12 -16.34
CA MET A 1 19.00 -44.81 -15.35
C MET A 1 19.78 -44.62 -14.07
N ASP A 2 20.40 -43.44 -13.97
CA ASP A 2 21.34 -43.10 -12.92
C ASP A 2 20.63 -42.15 -11.96
N ASP A 3 20.60 -42.61 -10.73
CA ASP A 3 20.00 -42.01 -9.55
C ASP A 3 20.58 -40.62 -9.32
N ALA A 4 19.87 -39.59 -9.78
CA ALA A 4 20.12 -38.23 -9.33
C ALA A 4 19.51 -38.10 -7.94
N SER A 5 20.25 -38.60 -6.94
CA SER A 5 19.95 -38.37 -5.53
C SER A 5 19.94 -36.85 -5.31
N PHE A 6 18.73 -36.27 -5.28
CA PHE A 6 18.52 -34.90 -4.85
C PHE A 6 18.81 -34.90 -3.35
N ASP A 7 20.02 -34.49 -2.98
CA ASP A 7 20.44 -34.27 -1.61
C ASP A 7 19.62 -33.13 -1.00
N ALA A 8 18.41 -33.46 -0.57
CA ALA A 8 17.59 -32.64 0.29
C ALA A 8 18.13 -32.73 1.72
N SER A 9 19.35 -32.25 1.92
CA SER A 9 19.81 -31.90 3.25
C SER A 9 18.94 -30.71 3.72
N PRO A 10 18.12 -30.86 4.78
CA PRO A 10 17.39 -29.73 5.32
C PRO A 10 18.46 -28.78 5.87
N ASP A 11 18.59 -27.59 5.29
CA ASP A 11 19.45 -26.54 5.83
C ASP A 11 18.91 -26.15 7.22
N VAL A 12 19.35 -26.88 8.26
CA VAL A 12 18.89 -26.69 9.63
C VAL A 12 19.44 -25.34 10.10
N LEU A 13 18.54 -24.38 10.33
CA LEU A 13 18.89 -23.08 10.88
C LEU A 13 19.65 -23.24 12.19
N THR A 14 20.86 -22.68 12.25
CA THR A 14 21.65 -22.59 13.49
C THR A 14 20.87 -21.84 14.58
N ALA A 15 21.15 -22.11 15.87
CA ALA A 15 20.45 -21.45 16.98
C ALA A 15 20.49 -19.91 16.89
N THR A 16 21.61 -19.34 16.42
CA THR A 16 21.75 -17.90 16.17
C THR A 16 20.83 -17.42 15.04
N ALA A 17 20.72 -18.19 13.95
CA ALA A 17 19.83 -17.88 12.84
C ALA A 17 18.35 -17.96 13.27
N GLN A 18 17.99 -18.95 14.09
CA GLN A 18 16.66 -19.07 14.69
C GLN A 18 16.32 -17.87 15.59
N GLY A 19 17.26 -17.41 16.41
CA GLY A 19 17.06 -16.22 17.26
C GLY A 19 16.85 -14.94 16.44
N ARG A 20 17.61 -14.75 15.35
CA ARG A 20 17.41 -13.63 14.42
C ARG A 20 16.05 -13.69 13.74
N LEU A 21 15.63 -14.87 13.29
CA LEU A 21 14.33 -15.06 12.67
C LEU A 21 13.19 -14.68 13.62
N ARG A 22 13.22 -15.16 14.88
CA ARG A 22 12.21 -14.77 15.89
C ARG A 22 12.14 -13.26 16.08
N SER A 23 13.29 -12.60 16.23
CA SER A 23 13.33 -11.14 16.39
C SER A 23 12.76 -10.38 15.18
N ILE A 24 12.99 -10.87 13.95
CA ILE A 24 12.41 -10.29 12.73
C ILE A 24 10.88 -10.46 12.75
N ILE A 25 10.39 -11.67 13.03
CA ILE A 25 8.95 -11.96 13.05
C ILE A 25 8.24 -11.11 14.11
N GLU A 26 8.74 -11.09 15.35
CA GLU A 26 8.15 -10.29 16.43
C GLU A 26 8.08 -8.79 16.07
N ARG A 27 9.09 -8.26 15.35
CA ARG A 27 9.07 -6.87 14.87
C ARG A 27 8.02 -6.65 13.79
N LEU A 28 7.87 -7.60 12.87
CA LEU A 28 6.87 -7.52 11.81
C LEU A 28 5.45 -7.64 12.35
N GLU A 29 5.21 -8.52 13.33
CA GLU A 29 3.90 -8.67 13.97
C GLU A 29 3.47 -7.39 14.68
N ARG A 30 4.37 -6.76 15.44
CA ARG A 30 4.09 -5.44 16.05
C ARG A 30 3.75 -4.38 15.00
N LEU A 31 4.52 -4.32 13.91
CA LEU A 31 4.24 -3.37 12.83
C LEU A 31 2.90 -3.67 12.12
N GLU A 32 2.50 -4.93 12.02
CA GLU A 32 1.20 -5.29 11.45
C GLU A 32 0.06 -4.90 12.39
N GLU A 33 0.21 -5.09 13.71
CA GLU A 33 -0.75 -4.61 14.71
C GLU A 33 -0.91 -3.08 14.64
N ASP A 34 0.19 -2.33 14.63
CA ASP A 34 0.18 -0.87 14.50
C ASP A 34 -0.51 -0.43 13.19
N LYS A 35 -0.22 -1.12 12.09
CA LYS A 35 -0.86 -0.86 10.81
C LYS A 35 -2.36 -1.13 10.85
N GLN A 36 -2.81 -2.20 11.52
CA GLN A 36 -4.24 -2.49 11.66
C GLN A 36 -4.95 -1.45 12.54
N ALA A 37 -4.31 -0.97 13.60
CA ALA A 37 -4.83 0.12 14.42
C ALA A 37 -5.02 1.39 13.57
N VAL A 38 -3.99 1.83 12.85
CA VAL A 38 -4.05 3.00 11.95
C VAL A 38 -5.12 2.83 10.86
N MET A 39 -5.25 1.63 10.29
CA MET A 39 -6.28 1.33 9.30
C MET A 39 -7.69 1.42 9.89
N THR A 40 -7.87 1.09 11.16
CA THR A 40 -9.14 1.20 11.88
C THR A 40 -9.49 2.65 12.13
N ASP A 41 -8.56 3.43 12.69
CA ASP A 41 -8.73 4.88 12.91
C ASP A 41 -9.08 5.59 11.59
N MET A 42 -8.38 5.25 10.50
CA MET A 42 -8.67 5.83 9.18
C MET A 42 -10.08 5.48 8.68
N LYS A 43 -10.60 4.29 8.98
CA LYS A 43 -11.99 3.93 8.62
C LYS A 43 -12.99 4.74 9.42
N GLU A 44 -12.74 4.99 10.70
CA GLU A 44 -13.59 5.81 11.55
C GLU A 44 -13.68 7.24 11.06
N VAL A 45 -12.55 7.86 10.69
CA VAL A 45 -12.52 9.21 10.09
C VAL A 45 -13.34 9.27 8.79
N PHE A 46 -13.24 8.25 7.93
CA PHE A 46 -14.07 8.20 6.72
C PHE A 46 -15.56 7.98 7.05
N ALA A 47 -15.89 7.27 8.12
CA ALA A 47 -17.27 7.06 8.56
C ALA A 47 -17.87 8.35 9.14
N GLU A 48 -17.11 9.09 9.95
CA GLU A 48 -17.47 10.41 10.46
C GLU A 48 -17.74 11.38 9.31
N ALA A 49 -16.80 11.51 8.38
CA ALA A 49 -16.98 12.38 7.20
C ALA A 49 -18.23 11.99 6.38
N LYS A 50 -18.53 10.69 6.28
CA LYS A 50 -19.78 10.23 5.64
C LYS A 50 -21.02 10.68 6.42
N GLY A 51 -20.99 10.61 7.75
CA GLY A 51 -22.06 11.08 8.63
C GLY A 51 -22.30 12.58 8.53
N GLU A 52 -21.24 13.36 8.29
CA GLU A 52 -21.30 14.80 8.01
C GLU A 52 -21.79 15.14 6.59
N GLY A 53 -21.90 14.14 5.70
CA GLY A 53 -22.41 14.30 4.34
C GLY A 53 -21.35 14.42 3.25
N TYR A 54 -20.07 14.20 3.55
CA TYR A 54 -19.02 14.18 2.53
C TYR A 54 -19.03 12.90 1.70
N ASP A 55 -18.69 13.02 0.41
CA ASP A 55 -18.45 11.86 -0.46
C ASP A 55 -17.05 11.25 -0.17
N VAL A 56 -17.06 10.11 0.52
CA VAL A 56 -15.87 9.32 0.85
C VAL A 56 -15.05 8.92 -0.38
N LYS A 57 -15.68 8.66 -1.52
CA LYS A 57 -14.99 8.31 -2.77
C LYS A 57 -14.20 9.51 -3.29
N VAL A 58 -14.79 10.70 -3.24
CA VAL A 58 -14.10 11.95 -3.61
C VAL A 58 -12.99 12.27 -2.63
N LEU A 59 -13.19 12.11 -1.31
CA LEU A 59 -12.13 12.31 -0.31
C LEU A 59 -10.91 11.41 -0.56
N ARG A 60 -11.12 10.12 -0.87
CA ARG A 60 -10.03 9.21 -1.26
C ARG A 60 -9.30 9.69 -2.52
N LYS A 61 -10.04 10.19 -3.52
CA LYS A 61 -9.45 10.78 -4.73
C LYS A 61 -8.59 12.01 -4.37
N VAL A 62 -9.08 12.90 -3.51
CA VAL A 62 -8.34 14.07 -3.04
C VAL A 62 -7.04 13.66 -2.34
N ILE A 63 -7.07 12.70 -1.42
CA ILE A 63 -5.87 12.21 -0.74
C ILE A 63 -4.86 11.65 -1.77
N ARG A 64 -5.33 10.87 -2.76
CA ARG A 64 -4.46 10.31 -3.81
C ARG A 64 -3.79 11.42 -4.63
N ILE A 65 -4.57 12.40 -5.08
CA ILE A 65 -4.07 13.55 -5.85
C ILE A 65 -3.03 14.32 -5.03
N ARG A 66 -3.30 14.56 -3.74
CA ARG A 66 -2.39 15.30 -2.84
C ARG A 66 -1.07 14.57 -2.58
N LYS A 67 -1.02 13.24 -2.73
CA LYS A 67 0.20 12.44 -2.63
C LYS A 67 1.07 12.49 -3.89
N GLN A 68 0.52 12.88 -5.03
CA GLN A 68 1.27 13.03 -6.27
C GLN A 68 2.12 14.30 -6.24
N ASP A 69 3.25 14.26 -6.95
CA ASP A 69 4.08 15.44 -7.20
C ASP A 69 3.27 16.52 -7.92
N LYS A 70 3.42 17.78 -7.48
CA LYS A 70 2.60 18.89 -7.98
C LYS A 70 2.90 19.20 -9.45
N ALA A 71 4.17 19.14 -9.87
CA ALA A 71 4.54 19.45 -11.24
C ALA A 71 4.03 18.37 -12.18
N LYS A 72 4.21 17.09 -11.83
CA LYS A 72 3.65 15.97 -12.60
C LYS A 72 2.13 16.05 -12.74
N ARG A 73 1.43 16.40 -11.66
CA ARG A 73 -0.03 16.57 -11.70
C ARG A 73 -0.46 17.67 -12.67
N GLN A 74 0.22 18.81 -12.64
CA GLN A 74 -0.10 19.94 -13.53
C GLN A 74 0.17 19.60 -15.00
N GLU A 75 1.23 18.83 -15.27
CA GLU A 75 1.52 18.33 -16.62
C GLU A 75 0.44 17.34 -17.09
N GLU A 76 0.05 16.37 -16.25
CA GLU A 76 -1.04 15.44 -16.54
C GLU A 76 -2.38 16.15 -16.77
N GLU A 77 -2.71 17.15 -15.94
CA GLU A 77 -3.92 17.98 -16.09
C GLU A 77 -3.91 18.76 -17.42
N ALA A 78 -2.79 19.37 -17.79
CA ALA A 78 -2.68 20.11 -19.06
C ALA A 78 -2.86 19.19 -20.28
N ILE A 79 -2.31 17.97 -20.23
CA ILE A 79 -2.48 16.98 -21.30
C ILE A 79 -3.93 16.48 -21.36
N LEU A 80 -4.55 16.23 -20.20
CA LEU A 80 -5.94 15.81 -20.12
C LEU A 80 -6.88 16.87 -20.73
N ASP A 81 -6.70 18.14 -20.36
CA ASP A 81 -7.50 19.25 -20.90
C ASP A 81 -7.33 19.38 -22.42
N LEU A 82 -6.10 19.22 -22.93
CA LEU A 82 -5.84 19.21 -24.37
C LEU A 82 -6.61 18.09 -25.07
N TYR A 83 -6.62 16.88 -24.51
CA TYR A 83 -7.33 15.75 -25.10
C TYR A 83 -8.84 15.90 -25.04
N LEU A 84 -9.40 16.37 -23.91
CA LEU A 84 -10.83 16.61 -23.79
C LEU A 84 -11.30 17.72 -24.74
N SER A 85 -10.53 18.79 -24.87
CA SER A 85 -10.80 19.86 -25.85
C SER A 85 -10.77 19.33 -27.30
N ALA A 86 -9.78 18.49 -27.64
CA ALA A 86 -9.71 17.87 -28.97
C ALA A 86 -10.90 16.94 -29.27
N LEU A 87 -11.52 16.37 -28.24
CA LEU A 87 -12.72 15.53 -28.35
C LEU A 87 -14.04 16.31 -28.26
N GLY A 88 -13.99 17.61 -27.97
CA GLY A 88 -15.19 18.46 -27.81
C GLY A 88 -15.95 18.24 -26.49
N GLU A 89 -15.28 17.69 -25.49
CA GLU A 89 -15.83 17.43 -24.14
C GLU A 89 -15.63 18.64 -23.18
N VAL A 90 -15.15 19.78 -23.70
CA VAL A 90 -14.90 21.05 -23.00
C VAL A 90 -15.43 22.22 -23.81
#